data_AF-A0A959LNG4-F1
#
_entry.id   AF-A0A959LNG4-F1
#
_cell.length_a   1.000
_cell.length_b   1.000
_cell.length_c   1.000
_cell.angle_alpha   90.00
_cell.angle_beta   90.00
_cell.angle_gamma   90.00
#
_symmetry.space_group_name_H-M   'P 1'
#
loop_
_entity.id
_entity.type
_entity.pdbx_description
1 polymer ?
#
loop_
_entity_poly.entity_id
_entity_poly.type
_entity_poly.pdbx_seq_one_letter_code
_entity_poly.pdbx_strand_id
1 'polypeptide(L)'
;MARFLVLFLLLYSNTQAQYYRLSYTPASLPELYNTIHLQLEHVNADSTVTPVRGNYRLIPHHGNIKKSEYTFNYYDLYENDGKLTFDVIHAGDTSTVVLGLPIMTGLRFNLYTDSIKPVMNYYINVEGTFSNGKTFPVDTAFLRLSCSSGSMQGMEWRKPAKITFDKVTFTAISKYAPVLAIDTTLYLRKEYEE
;
A
#
# COMPACT_ATOMS: atom_id res chain seq x y z
N MET A 1 59.40 47.33 17.23
CA MET A 1 58.40 46.69 18.11
C MET A 1 57.01 47.05 17.61
N ALA A 2 56.24 46.05 17.16
CA ALA A 2 54.76 45.98 17.15
C ALA A 2 54.34 44.94 16.11
N ARG A 3 54.15 43.69 16.54
CA ARG A 3 53.47 42.66 15.73
C ARG A 3 51.97 42.81 15.97
N PHE A 4 51.22 43.16 14.93
CA PHE A 4 49.76 43.05 14.96
C PHE A 4 49.38 41.61 14.59
N LEU A 5 48.88 40.86 15.58
CA LEU A 5 48.25 39.57 15.39
C LEU A 5 46.74 39.84 15.19
N VAL A 6 46.26 39.75 13.96
CA VAL A 6 44.82 39.80 13.68
C VAL A 6 44.26 38.39 13.83
N LEU A 7 43.45 38.23 14.88
CA LEU A 7 42.74 37.00 15.21
C LEU A 7 41.50 36.85 14.30
N PHE A 8 41.56 35.93 13.34
CA PHE A 8 40.38 35.55 12.56
C PHE A 8 39.48 34.65 13.41
N LEU A 9 38.40 35.21 13.96
CA LEU A 9 37.29 34.46 14.54
C LEU A 9 36.49 33.83 13.39
N LEU A 10 36.80 32.57 13.06
CA LEU A 10 35.94 31.73 12.24
C LEU A 10 34.71 31.36 13.08
N LEU A 11 33.62 32.11 12.89
CA LEU A 11 32.29 31.68 13.27
C LEU A 11 31.92 30.47 12.41
N TYR A 12 32.18 29.27 12.91
CA TYR A 12 31.55 28.06 12.39
C TYR A 12 30.06 28.15 12.73
N SER A 13 29.26 28.67 11.81
CA SER A 13 27.83 28.36 11.78
C SER A 13 27.73 26.86 11.52
N ASN A 14 27.50 26.08 12.59
CA ASN A 14 27.03 24.71 12.49
C ASN A 14 25.62 24.75 11.89
N THR A 15 25.52 24.84 10.58
CA THR A 15 24.30 24.45 9.87
C THR A 15 24.17 22.94 10.01
N GLN A 16 23.52 22.49 11.09
CA GLN A 16 22.99 21.14 11.14
C GLN A 16 21.98 21.04 10.00
N ALA A 17 22.32 20.28 8.96
CA ALA A 17 21.35 19.90 7.94
C ALA A 17 20.24 19.11 8.64
N GLN A 18 19.10 19.75 8.91
CA GLN A 18 17.95 19.08 9.49
C GLN A 18 17.39 18.12 8.45
N TYR A 19 17.48 16.83 8.75
CA TYR A 19 16.90 15.79 7.91
C TYR A 19 15.52 15.44 8.47
N TYR A 20 14.50 15.51 7.61
CA TYR A 20 13.13 15.17 7.97
C TYR A 20 12.80 13.77 7.48
N ARG A 21 11.99 13.04 8.26
CA ARG A 21 11.34 11.79 7.86
C ARG A 21 9.83 11.94 8.01
N LEU A 22 9.10 11.33 7.09
CA LEU A 22 7.66 11.15 7.21
C LEU A 22 7.37 9.70 7.60
N SER A 23 6.55 9.52 8.63
CA SER A 23 6.05 8.23 9.09
C SER A 23 4.52 8.25 9.13
N TYR A 24 3.91 7.09 9.32
CA TYR A 24 2.47 6.97 9.54
C TYR A 24 2.19 6.20 10.83
N THR A 25 1.03 6.45 11.44
CA THR A 25 0.68 5.82 12.72
C THR A 25 0.51 4.30 12.58
N PRO A 26 0.86 3.50 13.59
CA PRO A 26 0.68 2.03 13.54
C PRO A 26 -0.77 1.57 13.34
N ALA A 27 -1.75 2.41 13.65
CA ALA A 27 -3.16 2.15 13.43
C ALA A 27 -3.57 2.28 11.94
N SER A 28 -2.73 2.92 11.12
CA SER A 28 -2.95 3.02 9.68
C SER A 28 -2.63 1.68 9.00
N LEU A 29 -3.52 1.21 8.12
CA LEU A 29 -3.36 -0.01 7.33
C LEU A 29 -3.33 0.35 5.83
N PRO A 30 -2.22 0.95 5.34
CA PRO A 30 -2.07 1.36 3.94
C PRO A 30 -2.19 0.20 2.93
N GLU A 31 -2.07 -1.04 3.39
CA GLU A 31 -2.27 -2.25 2.59
C GLU A 31 -3.73 -2.41 2.14
N LEU A 32 -4.68 -1.90 2.94
CA LEU A 32 -6.12 -2.08 2.73
C LEU A 32 -6.84 -0.75 2.49
N TYR A 33 -6.40 0.33 3.15
CA TYR A 33 -7.04 1.63 3.10
C TYR A 33 -6.10 2.68 2.56
N ASN A 34 -6.62 3.55 1.71
CA ASN A 34 -5.83 4.59 1.06
C ASN A 34 -5.73 5.89 1.89
N THR A 35 -6.17 5.86 3.15
CA THR A 35 -6.11 6.98 4.08
C THR A 35 -5.27 6.60 5.29
N ILE A 36 -4.27 7.42 5.59
CA ILE A 36 -3.31 7.21 6.69
C ILE A 36 -3.08 8.50 7.48
N HIS A 37 -2.68 8.36 8.73
CA HIS A 37 -2.30 9.50 9.57
C HIS A 37 -0.80 9.67 9.56
N LEU A 38 -0.32 10.80 9.07
CA LEU A 38 1.08 11.13 8.93
C LEU A 38 1.65 11.79 10.18
N GLN A 39 2.94 11.57 10.40
CA GLN A 39 3.73 12.22 11.43
C GLN A 39 5.08 12.63 10.84
N LEU A 40 5.44 13.90 11.03
CA LEU A 40 6.75 14.43 10.66
C LEU A 40 7.72 14.25 11.83
N GLU A 41 8.92 13.77 11.53
CA GLU A 41 9.99 13.48 12.48
C GLU A 41 11.30 14.16 12.05
N HIS A 42 12.04 14.71 13.01
CA HIS A 42 13.45 15.04 12.82
C HIS A 42 14.29 13.78 12.94
N VAL A 43 15.23 13.60 12.01
CA VAL A 43 16.30 12.63 12.12
C VAL A 43 17.53 13.36 12.66
N ASN A 44 17.91 13.03 13.88
CA ASN A 44 19.05 13.63 14.55
C ASN A 44 20.37 13.05 14.02
N ALA A 45 21.49 13.71 14.33
CA ALA A 45 22.82 13.27 13.89
C ALA A 45 23.20 11.86 14.41
N ASP A 46 22.60 11.42 15.52
CA ASP A 46 22.76 10.08 16.09
C ASP A 46 21.76 9.04 15.52
N SER A 47 21.05 9.40 14.44
CA SER A 47 19.99 8.60 13.80
C SER A 47 18.74 8.35 14.66
N THR A 48 18.62 8.98 15.83
CA THR A 48 17.37 8.96 16.59
C THR A 48 16.32 9.82 15.89
N VAL A 49 15.04 9.46 16.09
CA VAL A 49 13.91 10.21 15.53
C VAL A 49 13.12 10.88 16.63
N THR A 50 12.80 12.17 16.44
CA THR A 50 11.97 12.93 17.37
C THR A 50 10.81 13.60 16.62
N PRO A 51 9.57 13.58 17.15
CA PRO A 51 8.45 14.25 16.49
C PRO A 51 8.71 15.74 16.32
N VAL A 52 8.44 16.29 15.13
CA VAL A 52 8.48 17.74 14.91
C VAL A 52 7.36 18.40 15.70
N ARG A 53 7.71 19.40 16.51
CA ARG A 53 6.77 20.20 17.29
C ARG A 53 6.57 21.56 16.64
N GLY A 54 5.37 22.13 16.80
CA GLY A 54 5.02 23.43 16.26
C GLY A 54 4.37 23.34 14.88
N ASN A 55 4.38 24.47 14.16
CA ASN A 55 3.69 24.60 12.89
C ASN A 55 4.59 24.16 11.73
N TYR A 56 4.17 23.14 11.01
CA TYR A 56 4.73 22.75 9.72
C TYR A 56 3.59 22.56 8.71
N ARG A 57 3.93 22.60 7.43
CA ARG A 57 3.01 22.29 6.33
C ARG A 57 3.59 21.16 5.51
N LEU A 58 2.78 20.13 5.26
CA LEU A 58 3.07 19.06 4.31
C LEU A 58 2.32 19.35 3.02
N ILE A 59 3.03 19.28 1.90
CA ILE A 59 2.47 19.45 0.56
C ILE A 59 2.76 18.17 -0.22
N PRO A 60 1.78 17.26 -0.37
CA PRO A 60 1.97 16.07 -1.17
C PRO A 60 2.11 16.42 -2.65
N HIS A 61 2.98 15.70 -3.37
CA HIS A 61 3.03 15.78 -4.84
C HIS A 61 1.90 14.98 -5.49
N HIS A 62 1.39 13.95 -4.80
CA HIS A 62 0.27 13.11 -5.21
C HIS A 62 -0.72 12.89 -4.07
N GLY A 63 -2.02 12.75 -4.38
CA GLY A 63 -3.06 12.59 -3.36
C GLY A 63 -3.41 13.90 -2.64
N ASN A 64 -4.09 13.79 -1.50
CA ASN A 64 -4.62 14.93 -0.77
C ASN A 64 -4.32 14.80 0.72
N ILE A 65 -4.00 15.93 1.37
CA ILE A 65 -3.81 15.97 2.83
C ILE A 65 -4.76 16.97 3.47
N LYS A 66 -5.37 16.57 4.59
CA LYS A 66 -6.15 17.44 5.46
C LYS A 66 -5.65 17.29 6.88
N LYS A 67 -4.98 18.33 7.39
CA LYS A 67 -4.21 18.27 8.65
C LYS A 67 -3.11 17.19 8.56
N SER A 68 -3.24 16.09 9.30
CA SER A 68 -2.34 14.93 9.25
C SER A 68 -2.95 13.73 8.53
N GLU A 69 -4.21 13.78 8.14
CA GLU A 69 -4.86 12.72 7.38
C GLU A 69 -4.51 12.86 5.90
N TYR A 70 -3.81 11.87 5.36
CA TYR A 70 -3.37 11.81 3.99
C TYR A 70 -4.10 10.71 3.25
N THR A 71 -4.72 11.05 2.13
CA THR A 71 -5.39 10.12 1.23
C THR A 71 -4.62 10.04 -0.09
N PHE A 72 -4.08 8.86 -0.41
CA PHE A 72 -3.36 8.60 -1.64
C PHE A 72 -4.21 7.85 -2.67
N ASN A 73 -3.70 7.79 -3.90
CA ASN A 73 -4.23 6.93 -4.96
C ASN A 73 -3.30 5.72 -5.14
N TYR A 74 -3.86 4.52 -5.25
CA TYR A 74 -3.07 3.32 -5.48
C TYR A 74 -2.36 3.32 -6.84
N TYR A 75 -2.90 3.94 -7.89
CA TYR A 75 -2.18 4.05 -9.16
C TYR A 75 -0.88 4.84 -8.98
N ASP A 76 -0.95 6.04 -8.39
CA ASP A 76 0.25 6.85 -8.08
C ASP A 76 1.24 6.06 -7.22
N LEU A 77 0.75 5.32 -6.22
CA LEU A 77 1.61 4.53 -5.33
C LEU A 77 2.37 3.43 -6.08
N TYR A 78 1.71 2.70 -6.97
CA TYR A 78 2.34 1.61 -7.71
C TYR A 78 3.22 2.11 -8.85
N GLU A 79 2.86 3.21 -9.52
CA GLU A 79 3.70 3.86 -10.52
C GLU A 79 5.03 4.35 -9.93
N ASN A 80 5.02 4.73 -8.65
CA ASN A 80 6.20 5.21 -7.92
C ASN A 80 6.84 4.16 -7.00
N ASP A 81 6.61 2.86 -7.23
CA ASP A 81 7.27 1.77 -6.48
C ASP A 81 7.14 1.92 -4.95
N GLY A 82 5.94 2.28 -4.50
CA GLY A 82 5.65 2.44 -3.08
C GLY A 82 6.17 3.75 -2.46
N LYS A 83 6.71 4.69 -3.24
CA LYS A 83 7.35 5.92 -2.75
C LYS A 83 6.51 7.15 -3.11
N LEU A 84 6.10 7.91 -2.10
CA LEU A 84 5.34 9.15 -2.28
C LEU A 84 6.12 10.34 -1.76
N THR A 85 6.20 11.42 -2.53
CA THR A 85 7.00 12.61 -2.20
C THR A 85 6.15 13.73 -1.61
N PHE A 86 6.76 14.46 -0.67
CA PHE A 86 6.15 15.60 0.00
C PHE A 86 7.16 16.72 0.13
N ASP A 87 6.71 17.96 -0.07
CA ASP A 87 7.44 19.12 0.41
C ASP A 87 7.01 19.44 1.83
N VAL A 88 8.00 19.60 2.70
CA VAL A 88 7.86 19.97 4.10
C VAL A 88 8.29 21.41 4.25
N ILE A 89 7.39 22.26 4.73
CA ILE A 89 7.69 23.64 5.08
C ILE A 89 7.70 23.75 6.60
N HIS A 90 8.86 24.03 7.18
CA HIS A 90 9.05 24.17 8.62
C HIS A 90 10.11 25.24 8.90
N ALA A 91 9.84 26.13 9.86
CA ALA A 91 10.73 27.25 10.21
C ALA A 91 11.15 28.19 9.05
N GLY A 92 10.40 28.20 7.94
CA GLY A 92 10.71 29.00 6.75
C GLY A 92 11.50 28.23 5.67
N ASP A 93 12.03 27.06 6.02
CA ASP A 93 12.75 26.19 5.09
C ASP A 93 11.80 25.22 4.41
N THR A 94 12.12 24.87 3.16
CA THR A 94 11.43 23.83 2.40
C THR A 94 12.37 22.65 2.17
N SER A 95 11.88 21.43 2.42
CA SER A 95 12.65 20.21 2.19
C SER A 95 11.75 19.13 1.61
N THR A 96 12.24 18.38 0.63
CA THR A 96 11.50 17.25 0.05
C THR A 96 11.80 15.97 0.84
N VAL A 97 10.75 15.25 1.21
CA VAL A 97 10.83 13.96 1.91
C VAL A 97 10.07 12.88 1.15
N VAL A 98 10.50 11.63 1.36
CA VAL A 98 9.87 10.45 0.76
C VAL A 98 9.19 9.63 1.85
N LEU A 99 7.92 9.29 1.62
CA LEU A 99 7.16 8.32 2.39
C LEU A 99 7.16 6.97 1.65
N GLY A 100 7.68 5.93 2.29
CA GLY A 100 7.52 4.56 1.80
C GLY A 100 6.22 3.94 2.33
N LEU A 101 5.38 3.46 1.43
CA LEU A 101 4.18 2.68 1.76
C LEU A 101 4.25 1.28 1.12
N PRO A 102 3.62 0.28 1.76
CA PRO A 102 3.63 -1.08 1.22
C PRO A 102 2.84 -1.17 -0.08
N ILE A 103 3.39 -1.93 -1.04
CA ILE A 103 2.71 -2.32 -2.28
C ILE A 103 2.55 -3.83 -2.32
N MET A 104 1.55 -4.32 -3.05
CA MET A 104 1.34 -5.76 -3.21
C MET A 104 2.44 -6.34 -4.08
N THR A 105 3.03 -7.43 -3.62
CA THR A 105 4.13 -8.16 -4.29
C THR A 105 3.74 -9.59 -4.66
N GLY A 106 2.62 -10.11 -4.14
CA GLY A 106 2.15 -11.45 -4.43
C GLY A 106 0.66 -11.61 -4.23
N LEU A 107 0.10 -12.62 -4.88
CA LEU A 107 -1.30 -13.03 -4.76
C LEU A 107 -1.37 -14.54 -4.52
N ARG A 108 -2.37 -14.98 -3.76
CA ARG A 108 -2.76 -16.40 -3.68
C ARG A 108 -4.26 -16.57 -3.48
N PHE A 109 -4.82 -17.64 -4.02
CA PHE A 109 -6.16 -18.08 -3.64
C PHE A 109 -6.08 -18.78 -2.27
N ASN A 110 -6.97 -18.44 -1.35
CA ASN A 110 -7.10 -19.09 -0.04
C ASN A 110 -8.50 -19.71 0.09
N LEU A 111 -8.75 -20.74 -0.71
CA LEU A 111 -10.07 -21.36 -0.88
C LEU A 111 -10.36 -22.31 0.28
N TYR A 112 -11.60 -22.29 0.77
CA TYR A 112 -12.04 -23.11 1.91
C TYR A 112 -12.29 -24.58 1.56
N THR A 113 -12.22 -24.95 0.28
CA THR A 113 -12.40 -26.33 -0.20
C THR A 113 -11.69 -26.53 -1.54
N ASP A 114 -11.37 -27.78 -1.81
CA ASP A 114 -10.86 -28.34 -3.05
C ASP A 114 -11.92 -28.47 -4.17
N SER A 115 -13.21 -28.34 -3.86
CA SER A 115 -14.30 -28.50 -4.84
C SER A 115 -15.48 -27.56 -4.60
N ILE A 116 -16.12 -27.11 -5.68
CA ILE A 116 -17.32 -26.27 -5.62
C ILE A 116 -18.54 -27.17 -5.40
N LYS A 117 -19.37 -26.83 -4.40
CA LYS A 117 -20.72 -27.39 -4.25
C LYS A 117 -21.70 -26.54 -5.06
N PRO A 118 -22.31 -27.06 -6.15
CA PRO A 118 -23.16 -26.26 -7.05
C PRO A 118 -24.55 -25.94 -6.47
N VAL A 119 -24.76 -26.14 -5.17
CA VAL A 119 -26.01 -25.85 -4.47
C VAL A 119 -26.16 -24.37 -4.12
N MET A 120 -25.05 -23.62 -4.07
CA MET A 120 -25.05 -22.20 -3.69
C MET A 120 -23.95 -21.40 -4.40
N ASN A 121 -24.01 -20.07 -4.31
CA ASN A 121 -22.92 -19.19 -4.71
C ASN A 121 -21.66 -19.53 -3.91
N TYR A 122 -20.50 -19.38 -4.54
CA TYR A 122 -19.22 -19.77 -3.94
C TYR A 122 -18.33 -18.54 -3.76
N TYR A 123 -17.96 -18.25 -2.51
CA TYR A 123 -17.07 -17.13 -2.21
C TYR A 123 -15.62 -17.49 -2.57
N ILE A 124 -14.99 -16.63 -3.36
CA ILE A 124 -13.60 -16.74 -3.77
C ILE A 124 -12.76 -15.85 -2.87
N ASN A 125 -12.03 -16.46 -1.95
CA ASN A 125 -11.10 -15.74 -1.10
C ASN A 125 -9.72 -15.63 -1.77
N VAL A 126 -9.21 -14.41 -1.90
CA VAL A 126 -7.89 -14.10 -2.45
C VAL A 126 -7.14 -13.26 -1.43
N GLU A 127 -5.86 -13.57 -1.24
CA GLU A 127 -4.98 -12.83 -0.35
C GLU A 127 -3.87 -12.15 -1.14
N GLY A 128 -3.53 -10.92 -0.72
CA GLY A 128 -2.38 -10.18 -1.21
C GLY A 128 -1.26 -10.18 -0.18
N THR A 129 -0.05 -10.51 -0.62
CA THR A 129 1.18 -10.31 0.15
C THR A 129 1.77 -8.96 -0.22
N PHE A 130 2.16 -8.17 0.77
CA PHE A 130 2.68 -6.82 0.59
C PHE A 130 4.19 -6.74 0.87
N SER A 131 4.84 -5.69 0.37
CA SER A 131 6.29 -5.50 0.45
C SER A 131 6.84 -5.38 1.88
N ASN A 132 5.98 -5.14 2.87
CA ASN A 132 6.33 -5.18 4.28
C ASN A 132 6.13 -6.57 4.94
N GLY A 133 5.86 -7.60 4.13
CA GLY A 133 5.70 -9.00 4.56
C GLY A 133 4.30 -9.35 5.08
N LYS A 134 3.39 -8.38 5.24
CA LYS A 134 2.02 -8.69 5.67
C LYS A 134 1.22 -9.33 4.56
N THR A 135 0.27 -10.19 4.94
CA THR A 135 -0.68 -10.80 4.02
C THR A 135 -2.10 -10.54 4.51
N PHE A 136 -2.95 -10.05 3.63
CA PHE A 136 -4.34 -9.72 3.96
C PHE A 136 -5.30 -10.27 2.90
N PRO A 137 -6.55 -10.61 3.28
CA PRO A 137 -7.61 -10.82 2.30
C PRO A 137 -7.83 -9.52 1.52
N VAL A 138 -7.98 -9.64 0.21
CA VAL A 138 -8.22 -8.52 -0.70
C VAL A 138 -9.47 -8.79 -1.52
N ASP A 139 -10.08 -7.72 -2.00
CA ASP A 139 -11.35 -7.79 -2.72
C ASP A 139 -11.28 -7.08 -4.08
N THR A 140 -12.45 -6.80 -4.66
CA THR A 140 -12.55 -6.09 -5.92
C THR A 140 -12.10 -4.64 -5.86
N ALA A 141 -11.74 -4.06 -4.71
CA ALA A 141 -11.02 -2.78 -4.66
C ALA A 141 -9.60 -2.91 -5.23
N PHE A 142 -8.98 -4.08 -5.09
CA PHE A 142 -7.62 -4.38 -5.58
C PHE A 142 -7.59 -5.30 -6.79
N LEU A 143 -8.62 -6.12 -6.98
CA LEU A 143 -8.60 -7.18 -7.98
C LEU A 143 -9.61 -6.98 -9.11
N ARG A 144 -9.22 -7.43 -10.30
CA ARG A 144 -10.14 -7.88 -11.34
C ARG A 144 -10.24 -9.40 -11.21
N LEU A 145 -11.43 -9.89 -10.88
CA LEU A 145 -11.71 -11.31 -10.70
C LEU A 145 -12.62 -11.80 -11.83
N SER A 146 -12.27 -12.93 -12.44
CA SER A 146 -13.03 -13.55 -13.52
C SER A 146 -13.08 -15.08 -13.37
N CYS A 147 -13.95 -15.72 -14.14
CA CYS A 147 -14.12 -17.16 -14.16
C CYS A 147 -14.38 -17.70 -15.58
N SER A 148 -13.98 -18.94 -15.87
CA SER A 148 -14.18 -19.59 -17.16
C SER A 148 -15.63 -19.98 -17.46
N SER A 149 -16.48 -20.12 -16.43
CA SER A 149 -17.88 -20.51 -16.55
C SER A 149 -18.68 -19.95 -15.37
N GLY A 150 -19.93 -19.51 -15.61
CA GLY A 150 -20.71 -18.74 -14.63
C GLY A 150 -20.40 -17.24 -14.70
N SER A 151 -20.63 -16.53 -13.60
CA SER A 151 -20.29 -15.09 -13.51
C SER A 151 -19.76 -14.72 -12.13
N MET A 152 -18.90 -13.70 -12.09
CA MET A 152 -18.43 -13.11 -10.84
C MET A 152 -19.30 -11.91 -10.45
N GLN A 153 -19.73 -11.86 -9.19
CA GLN A 153 -20.29 -10.67 -8.58
C GLN A 153 -19.51 -10.34 -7.30
N GLY A 154 -18.68 -9.30 -7.35
CA GLY A 154 -17.74 -9.04 -6.28
C GLY A 154 -16.75 -10.21 -6.15
N MET A 155 -16.68 -10.78 -4.93
CA MET A 155 -15.89 -11.97 -4.63
C MET A 155 -16.71 -13.27 -4.72
N GLU A 156 -17.96 -13.22 -5.16
CA GLU A 156 -18.82 -14.40 -5.28
C GLU A 156 -18.91 -14.91 -6.72
N TRP A 157 -18.67 -16.20 -6.88
CA TRP A 157 -19.03 -16.93 -8.09
C TRP A 157 -20.51 -17.32 -8.07
N ARG A 158 -21.23 -16.93 -9.12
CA ARG A 158 -22.61 -17.30 -9.38
C ARG A 158 -22.66 -18.41 -10.42
N LYS A 159 -23.26 -19.52 -10.04
CA LYS A 159 -23.50 -20.63 -10.94
C LYS A 159 -24.50 -20.24 -12.05
N PRO A 160 -24.35 -20.75 -13.27
CA PRO A 160 -25.37 -20.63 -14.30
C PRO A 160 -26.56 -21.54 -14.00
N ALA A 161 -27.71 -21.27 -14.65
CA ALA A 161 -28.92 -22.07 -14.49
C ALA A 161 -28.75 -23.53 -14.97
N LYS A 162 -27.96 -23.74 -16.03
CA LYS A 162 -27.59 -25.06 -16.55
C LYS A 162 -26.08 -25.25 -16.41
N ILE A 163 -25.67 -26.33 -15.76
CA ILE A 163 -24.26 -26.70 -15.60
C ILE A 163 -23.94 -27.75 -16.67
N THR A 164 -22.98 -27.42 -17.54
CA THR A 164 -22.49 -28.30 -18.63
C THR A 164 -20.97 -28.50 -18.58
N PHE A 165 -20.36 -28.20 -17.44
CA PHE A 165 -18.92 -28.23 -17.18
C PHE A 165 -18.65 -28.93 -15.85
N ASP A 166 -17.45 -29.47 -15.70
CA ASP A 166 -16.99 -30.23 -14.53
C ASP A 166 -15.98 -29.46 -13.67
N LYS A 167 -15.50 -28.31 -14.15
CA LYS A 167 -14.56 -27.43 -13.45
C LYS A 167 -14.74 -25.96 -13.82
N VAL A 168 -14.29 -25.08 -12.94
CA VAL A 168 -14.22 -23.63 -13.14
C VAL A 168 -12.79 -23.18 -12.87
N THR A 169 -12.20 -22.46 -13.80
CA THR A 169 -10.94 -21.74 -13.59
C THR A 169 -11.26 -20.31 -13.18
N PHE A 170 -10.75 -19.89 -12.03
CA PHE A 170 -10.81 -18.51 -11.54
C PHE A 170 -9.50 -17.80 -11.83
N THR A 171 -9.57 -16.55 -12.25
CA THR A 171 -8.39 -15.71 -12.50
C THR A 171 -8.50 -14.44 -11.69
N ALA A 172 -7.49 -14.15 -10.88
CA ALA A 172 -7.37 -12.91 -10.11
C ALA A 172 -6.17 -12.10 -10.65
N ILE A 173 -6.42 -10.84 -11.02
CA ILE A 173 -5.41 -9.92 -11.55
C ILE A 173 -5.42 -8.66 -10.70
N SER A 174 -4.26 -8.23 -10.19
CA SER A 174 -4.16 -6.94 -9.50
C SER A 174 -4.47 -5.78 -10.45
N LYS A 175 -5.31 -4.84 -9.98
CA LYS A 175 -5.67 -3.63 -10.73
C LYS A 175 -4.49 -2.69 -10.92
N TYR A 176 -3.60 -2.63 -9.93
CA TYR A 176 -2.50 -1.67 -9.85
C TYR A 176 -1.15 -2.27 -10.25
N ALA A 177 -1.03 -3.61 -10.22
CA ALA A 177 0.14 -4.33 -10.75
C ALA A 177 -0.32 -5.54 -11.58
N PRO A 178 -0.77 -5.34 -12.85
CA PRO A 178 -1.33 -6.43 -13.66
C PRO A 178 -0.38 -7.61 -13.91
N VAL A 179 0.93 -7.43 -13.72
CA VAL A 179 1.92 -8.53 -13.71
C VAL A 179 1.64 -9.55 -12.59
N LEU A 180 0.98 -9.14 -11.51
CA LEU A 180 0.47 -10.03 -10.47
C LEU A 180 -0.88 -10.57 -10.93
N ALA A 181 -0.81 -11.72 -11.61
CA ALA A 181 -1.95 -12.49 -12.04
C ALA A 181 -1.77 -13.95 -11.61
N ILE A 182 -2.83 -14.54 -11.08
CA ILE A 182 -2.87 -15.96 -10.70
C ILE A 182 -4.17 -16.58 -11.19
N ASP A 183 -4.11 -17.88 -11.44
CA ASP A 183 -5.30 -18.69 -11.69
C ASP A 183 -5.35 -19.90 -10.77
N THR A 184 -6.55 -20.44 -10.60
CA THR A 184 -6.79 -21.71 -9.92
C THR A 184 -7.98 -22.40 -10.57
N THR A 185 -7.96 -23.72 -10.62
CA THR A 185 -9.05 -24.52 -11.17
C THR A 185 -9.67 -25.35 -10.07
N LEU A 186 -10.97 -25.15 -9.83
CA LEU A 186 -11.75 -25.98 -8.92
C LEU A 186 -12.69 -26.89 -9.71
N TYR A 187 -12.77 -28.15 -9.29
CA TYR A 187 -13.74 -29.09 -9.85
C TYR A 187 -15.10 -28.94 -9.16
N LEU A 188 -16.17 -29.19 -9.90
CA LEU A 188 -17.51 -29.29 -9.34
C LEU A 188 -17.63 -30.66 -8.68
N ARG A 189 -18.08 -30.66 -7.43
CA ARG A 189 -18.45 -31.89 -6.77
C ARG A 189 -19.60 -32.52 -7.53
N LYS A 190 -19.41 -33.73 -8.05
CA LYS A 190 -20.52 -34.54 -8.58
C LYS A 190 -21.47 -34.82 -7.41
N GLU A 191 -22.75 -34.53 -7.59
CA GLU A 191 -23.76 -35.06 -6.67
C GLU A 191 -23.68 -36.59 -6.76
N TYR A 192 -23.57 -37.26 -5.62
CA TYR A 192 -23.86 -38.68 -5.58
C TYR A 192 -25.36 -38.76 -5.86
N GLU A 193 -25.74 -39.33 -7.00
CA GLU A 193 -27.11 -39.84 -7.16
C GLU A 193 -27.27 -40.90 -6.07
N GLU A 194 -28.04 -40.59 -5.02
CA GLU A 194 -28.55 -41.57 -4.05
C GLU A 194 -29.71 -42.37 -4.66
#